data_AF-A0A934AKQ7-F1
#
_entry.id   AF-A0A934AKQ7-F1
#
_cell.length_a   1.000
_cell.length_b   1.000
_cell.length_c   1.000
_cell.angle_alpha   90.00
_cell.angle_beta   90.00
_cell.angle_gamma   90.00
#
_symmetry.space_group_name_H-M   'P 1'
#
loop_
_entity.id
_entity.type
_entity.pdbx_description
1 polymer ?
#
loop_
_entity_poly.entity_id
_entity_poly.type
_entity_poly.pdbx_seq_one_letter_code
_entity_poly.pdbx_strand_id
1 'polypeptide(L)'
;MTTGRRGFTLIELMIVVSIIAILAAVATPKFASLLRKSQEGQTKGNLGALRSILSIYYADNEGLFPSCTSASNSTVLTDSFVPKYTGSIPKSNPSKYHAESNGAYCHTSITQTGCTHEGYGWIYVGASPTTQSTHGNLFVSCFHTDTKGSQWRAY
;
A
#
# COMPACT_ATOMS: atom_id res chain seq x y z
N MET A 1 48.58 -22.32 35.56
CA MET A 1 48.57 -20.91 35.09
C MET A 1 47.12 -20.47 34.92
N THR A 2 46.55 -19.79 35.91
CA THR A 2 45.18 -19.25 35.80
C THR A 2 45.27 -17.88 35.13
N THR A 3 44.85 -17.83 33.87
CA THR A 3 44.73 -16.59 33.10
C THR A 3 43.76 -15.65 33.82
N GLY A 4 44.26 -14.51 34.29
CA GLY A 4 43.47 -13.51 35.01
C GLY A 4 42.25 -13.06 34.21
N ARG A 5 41.06 -13.17 34.80
CA ARG A 5 39.83 -12.67 34.21
C ARG A 5 39.85 -11.14 34.28
N ARG A 6 40.02 -10.47 33.14
CA ARG A 6 39.87 -9.01 33.01
C ARG A 6 38.37 -8.69 33.10
N GLY A 7 37.98 -8.00 34.17
CA GLY A 7 36.62 -7.46 34.33
C GLY A 7 36.50 -6.09 33.65
N PHE A 8 35.32 -5.80 33.10
CA PHE A 8 34.98 -4.46 32.60
C PHE A 8 34.81 -3.49 33.76
N THR A 9 35.23 -2.24 33.58
CA THR A 9 34.99 -1.18 34.56
C THR A 9 33.55 -0.65 34.43
N LEU A 10 32.97 -0.23 35.55
CA LEU A 10 31.63 0.36 35.59
C LEU A 10 31.56 1.64 34.72
N ILE A 11 32.66 2.40 34.67
CA ILE A 11 32.76 3.62 33.88
C ILE A 11 32.83 3.34 32.37
N GLU A 12 33.52 2.27 31.94
CA GLU A 12 33.51 1.84 30.53
C GLU A 12 32.10 1.50 30.07
N LEU A 13 31.34 0.77 30.90
CA LEU A 13 29.96 0.44 30.57
C LEU A 13 29.08 1.70 30.49
N MET A 14 29.25 2.64 31.43
CA MET A 14 28.49 3.89 31.44
C MET A 14 28.71 4.73 30.18
N ILE A 15 29.96 4.91 29.76
CA ILE A 15 30.27 5.69 28.55
C ILE A 15 29.67 5.03 27.32
N VAL A 16 29.75 3.70 27.22
CA VAL A 16 29.19 2.96 26.07
C VAL A 16 27.68 3.14 25.97
N VAL A 17 26.93 2.95 27.06
CA VAL A 17 25.47 3.12 27.02
C VAL A 17 25.08 4.58 26.76
N SER A 18 25.85 5.56 27.26
CA SER A 18 25.63 6.98 26.96
C SER A 18 25.82 7.29 25.48
N ILE A 19 26.87 6.77 24.83
CA ILE A 19 27.09 6.97 23.39
C ILE A 19 25.97 6.30 22.58
N ILE A 20 25.57 5.08 22.93
CA ILE A 20 24.46 4.37 22.27
C ILE A 20 23.16 5.16 22.41
N ALA A 21 22.88 5.75 23.58
CA ALA A 21 21.68 6.56 23.80
C ALA A 21 21.63 7.79 22.88
N ILE A 22 22.76 8.50 22.71
CA ILE A 22 22.85 9.67 21.82
C ILE A 22 22.63 9.25 20.36
N LEU A 23 23.28 8.16 19.92
CA LEU A 23 23.13 7.65 18.56
C LEU A 23 21.68 7.21 18.28
N ALA A 24 21.06 6.50 19.22
CA ALA A 24 19.67 6.04 19.12
C ALA A 24 18.69 7.22 19.01
N ALA A 25 18.88 8.28 19.81
CA ALA A 25 18.03 9.46 19.79
C ALA A 25 17.99 10.16 18.43
N VAL A 26 19.14 10.26 17.74
CA VAL A 26 19.23 10.88 16.41
C VAL A 26 18.75 9.93 15.30
N ALA A 27 19.01 8.63 15.44
CA ALA A 27 18.68 7.63 14.42
C ALA A 27 17.18 7.32 14.33
N THR A 28 16.48 7.24 15.47
CA THR A 28 15.08 6.82 15.56
C THR A 28 14.12 7.64 14.67
N PRO A 29 14.08 8.99 14.71
CA PRO A 29 13.16 9.75 13.86
C PRO A 29 13.49 9.62 12.36
N LYS A 30 14.79 9.49 12.00
CA LYS A 30 15.22 9.28 10.62
C LYS A 30 14.77 7.92 10.09
N PHE A 31 14.92 6.87 10.89
CA PHE A 31 14.49 5.53 10.52
C PHE A 31 12.99 5.45 10.27
N ALA A 32 12.17 6.08 11.11
CA ALA A 32 10.72 6.14 10.92
C ALA A 32 10.31 6.81 9.59
N SER A 33 10.99 7.88 9.19
CA SER A 33 10.75 8.55 7.90
C SER A 33 11.15 7.67 6.70
N LEU A 34 12.29 6.97 6.79
CA LEU A 34 12.75 6.05 5.76
C LEU A 34 11.79 4.88 5.57
N LEU A 35 11.32 4.28 6.67
CA LEU A 35 10.35 3.20 6.63
C LEU A 35 9.06 3.65 5.94
N ARG A 36 8.55 4.84 6.28
CA ARG A 36 7.40 5.44 5.61
C ARG A 36 7.64 5.58 4.10
N LYS A 37 8.74 6.18 3.67
CA LYS A 37 9.05 6.32 2.22
C LYS A 37 9.12 4.96 1.51
N SER A 38 9.65 3.93 2.17
CA SER A 38 9.69 2.58 1.62
C SER A 38 8.29 2.00 1.40
N GLN A 39 7.38 2.17 2.37
CA GLN A 39 5.97 1.73 2.27
C GLN A 39 5.21 2.48 1.17
N GLU A 40 5.44 3.79 1.06
CA GLU A 40 4.85 4.60 -0.02
C GLU A 40 5.36 4.15 -1.39
N GLY A 41 6.65 3.84 -1.52
CA GLY A 41 7.25 3.29 -2.73
C GLY A 41 6.68 1.92 -3.10
N GLN A 42 6.52 1.03 -2.12
CA GLN A 42 5.89 -0.28 -2.31
C GLN A 42 4.46 -0.14 -2.82
N THR A 43 3.66 0.75 -2.21
CA THR A 43 2.27 0.98 -2.64
C THR A 43 2.18 1.49 -4.06
N LYS A 44 3.05 2.43 -4.46
CA LYS A 44 3.11 2.94 -5.83
C LYS A 44 3.53 1.85 -6.83
N GLY A 45 4.50 1.01 -6.46
CA GLY A 45 4.90 -0.15 -7.26
C GLY A 45 3.75 -1.14 -7.45
N ASN A 46 3.04 -1.47 -6.38
CA ASN A 46 1.89 -2.37 -6.40
C ASN A 46 0.73 -1.79 -7.22
N LEU A 47 0.49 -0.48 -7.15
CA LEU A 47 -0.49 0.20 -8.01
C LEU A 47 -0.13 0.06 -9.49
N GLY A 48 1.15 0.24 -9.84
CA GLY A 48 1.64 0.04 -11.19
C GLY A 48 1.45 -1.40 -11.68
N ALA A 49 1.75 -2.39 -10.83
CA ALA A 49 1.54 -3.80 -11.14
C ALA A 49 0.06 -4.12 -11.43
N LEU A 50 -0.85 -3.63 -10.58
CA LEU A 50 -2.29 -3.84 -10.79
C LEU A 50 -2.81 -3.14 -12.05
N ARG A 51 -2.30 -1.94 -12.37
CA ARG A 51 -2.63 -1.26 -13.64
C ARG A 51 -2.14 -2.05 -14.85
N SER A 52 -0.95 -2.64 -14.77
CA SER A 52 -0.44 -3.52 -15.82
C SER A 52 -1.34 -4.74 -16.01
N ILE A 53 -1.79 -5.36 -14.91
CA ILE A 53 -2.74 -6.48 -14.96
C ILE A 53 -4.06 -6.03 -15.62
N LEU A 54 -4.57 -4.86 -15.27
CA LEU A 54 -5.78 -4.30 -15.87
C LEU A 54 -5.63 -4.11 -17.39
N SER A 55 -4.46 -3.65 -17.86
CA SER A 55 -4.17 -3.54 -19.30
C SER A 55 -4.08 -4.90 -20.00
N ILE A 56 -3.51 -5.92 -19.35
CA ILE A 56 -3.47 -7.29 -19.89
C ILE A 56 -4.88 -7.87 -19.94
N TYR A 57 -5.69 -7.68 -18.89
CA TYR A 57 -7.09 -8.08 -18.86
C TYR A 57 -7.86 -7.48 -20.04
N TYR A 58 -7.68 -6.18 -20.29
CA TYR A 58 -8.32 -5.50 -21.41
C TYR A 58 -7.98 -6.16 -22.76
N ALA A 59 -6.71 -6.50 -22.98
CA ALA A 59 -6.27 -7.18 -24.20
C ALA A 59 -6.86 -8.59 -24.33
N ASP A 60 -6.95 -9.32 -23.22
CA ASP A 60 -7.46 -10.69 -23.19
C ASP A 60 -8.99 -10.80 -23.29
N ASN A 61 -9.71 -9.71 -23.01
CA ASN A 61 -11.18 -9.67 -23.00
C ASN A 61 -11.72 -8.77 -24.12
N GLU A 62 -11.11 -8.83 -25.30
CA GLU A 62 -11.61 -8.17 -26.52
C GLU A 62 -11.82 -6.65 -26.37
N GLY A 63 -10.96 -6.00 -25.58
CA GLY A 63 -11.05 -4.57 -25.31
C GLY A 63 -12.14 -4.18 -24.30
N LEU A 64 -12.52 -5.10 -23.42
CA LEU A 64 -13.44 -4.84 -22.32
C LEU A 64 -12.69 -4.85 -20.99
N PHE A 65 -12.93 -3.81 -20.19
CA PHE A 65 -12.48 -3.79 -18.79
C PHE A 65 -13.46 -4.55 -17.88
N PRO A 66 -13.02 -5.02 -16.70
CA PRO A 66 -13.91 -5.66 -15.74
C PRO A 66 -15.11 -4.76 -15.42
N SER A 67 -16.32 -5.30 -15.44
CA SER A 67 -17.55 -4.57 -15.09
C SER A 67 -17.75 -4.55 -13.59
N CYS A 68 -18.09 -3.39 -13.03
CA CYS A 68 -18.47 -3.25 -11.63
C CYS A 68 -19.96 -3.47 -11.45
N THR A 69 -20.36 -4.45 -10.64
CA THR A 69 -21.71 -4.46 -10.07
C THR A 69 -21.80 -3.34 -9.04
N SER A 70 -22.94 -2.64 -8.93
CA SER A 70 -23.14 -1.46 -8.08
C SER A 70 -23.01 -1.70 -6.56
N ALA A 71 -22.46 -2.84 -6.13
CA ALA A 71 -22.23 -3.18 -4.74
C ALA A 71 -20.86 -2.67 -4.27
N SER A 72 -20.85 -1.84 -3.24
CA SER A 72 -19.70 -1.18 -2.61
C SER A 72 -18.68 -2.13 -1.92
N ASN A 73 -18.78 -3.44 -2.13
CA ASN A 73 -17.90 -4.49 -1.58
C ASN A 73 -17.59 -5.56 -2.63
N SER A 74 -17.55 -5.16 -3.89
CA SER A 74 -17.42 -6.12 -4.98
C SER A 74 -15.97 -6.59 -5.16
N THR A 75 -15.76 -7.90 -5.04
CA THR A 75 -14.50 -8.63 -5.24
C THR A 75 -14.05 -8.66 -6.70
N VAL A 76 -14.60 -7.82 -7.59
CA VAL A 76 -14.36 -7.87 -9.04
C VAL A 76 -12.88 -7.97 -9.40
N LEU A 77 -12.00 -7.18 -8.77
CA LEU A 77 -10.57 -7.30 -9.03
C LEU A 77 -10.01 -8.63 -8.54
N THR A 78 -10.40 -9.08 -7.35
CA THR A 78 -10.01 -10.39 -6.83
C THR A 78 -10.46 -11.50 -7.77
N ASP A 79 -11.73 -11.52 -8.16
CA ASP A 79 -12.33 -12.58 -8.99
C ASP A 79 -11.81 -12.55 -10.44
N SER A 80 -11.55 -11.35 -10.98
CA SER A 80 -11.07 -11.19 -12.35
C SER A 80 -9.56 -11.35 -12.46
N PHE A 81 -8.80 -10.94 -11.43
CA PHE A 81 -7.34 -10.91 -11.51
C PHE A 81 -6.68 -12.14 -10.90
N VAL A 82 -7.17 -12.62 -9.75
CA VAL A 82 -6.47 -13.66 -8.98
C VAL A 82 -6.43 -15.02 -9.69
N PRO A 83 -7.51 -15.49 -10.35
CA PRO A 83 -7.47 -16.82 -10.98
C PRO A 83 -6.47 -16.93 -12.14
N LYS A 84 -6.10 -15.81 -12.78
CA LYS A 84 -5.35 -15.83 -14.05
C LYS A 84 -4.09 -14.97 -14.09
N TYR A 85 -4.07 -13.81 -13.43
CA TYR A 85 -3.02 -12.80 -13.64
C TYR A 85 -2.13 -12.57 -12.41
N THR A 86 -2.57 -12.93 -11.20
CA THR A 86 -1.78 -12.79 -9.97
C THR A 86 -2.18 -13.82 -8.91
N GLY A 87 -1.27 -14.33 -8.09
CA GLY A 87 -1.65 -15.25 -7.00
C GLY A 87 -2.44 -14.59 -5.86
N SER A 88 -2.35 -13.26 -5.72
CA SER A 88 -3.14 -12.48 -4.76
C SER A 88 -3.13 -10.99 -5.13
N ILE A 89 -4.10 -10.23 -4.61
CA ILE A 89 -4.06 -8.77 -4.72
C ILE A 89 -2.95 -8.24 -3.80
N PRO A 90 -1.95 -7.51 -4.34
CA PRO A 90 -0.88 -6.96 -3.52
C PRO A 90 -1.43 -5.93 -2.53
N LYS A 91 -0.80 -5.80 -1.37
CA LYS A 91 -1.27 -4.88 -0.34
C LYS A 91 -0.97 -3.43 -0.72
N SER A 92 -1.90 -2.54 -0.40
CA SER A 92 -1.64 -1.12 -0.29
C SER A 92 -1.20 -0.79 1.14
N ASN A 93 -0.24 0.13 1.27
CA ASN A 93 0.23 0.67 2.54
C ASN A 93 0.44 2.19 2.38
N PRO A 94 -0.64 3.00 2.45
CA PRO A 94 -0.54 4.46 2.32
C PRO A 94 0.24 5.15 3.46
N SER A 95 0.87 4.39 4.37
CA SER A 95 1.70 4.77 5.51
C SER A 95 1.05 5.74 6.50
N LYS A 96 1.47 5.66 7.78
CA LYS A 96 1.11 6.55 8.91
C LYS A 96 -0.35 6.58 9.35
N TYR A 97 -1.31 6.47 8.43
CA TYR A 97 -2.72 6.69 8.70
C TYR A 97 -3.51 5.39 8.83
N HIS A 98 -3.10 4.36 8.10
CA HIS A 98 -3.87 3.13 7.90
C HIS A 98 -2.98 1.89 7.94
N ALA A 99 -3.54 0.77 8.38
CA ALA A 99 -2.89 -0.53 8.26
C ALA A 99 -2.80 -0.98 6.79
N GLU A 100 -1.89 -1.92 6.52
CA GLU A 100 -1.81 -2.54 5.20
C GLU A 100 -3.09 -3.30 4.87
N SER A 101 -3.52 -3.23 3.62
CA SER A 101 -4.71 -3.93 3.17
C SER A 101 -4.62 -4.34 1.71
N ASN A 102 -5.11 -5.54 1.43
CA ASN A 102 -5.33 -6.08 0.08
C ASN A 102 -6.79 -5.90 -0.38
N GLY A 103 -7.63 -5.20 0.38
CA GLY A 103 -9.01 -4.90 0.00
C GLY A 103 -9.07 -4.20 -1.35
N ALA A 104 -9.96 -4.67 -2.22
CA ALA A 104 -10.15 -4.12 -3.55
C ALA A 104 -11.65 -3.94 -3.80
N TYR A 105 -12.05 -2.70 -4.07
CA TYR A 105 -13.45 -2.29 -4.16
C TYR A 105 -13.77 -1.80 -5.57
N CYS A 106 -14.93 -2.19 -6.08
CA CYS A 106 -15.43 -1.77 -7.40
C CYS A 106 -16.50 -0.70 -7.26
N HIS A 107 -16.45 0.34 -8.07
CA HIS A 107 -17.50 1.35 -8.17
C HIS A 107 -17.84 1.65 -9.63
N THR A 108 -19.10 1.98 -9.92
CA THR A 108 -19.55 2.35 -11.28
C THR A 108 -19.38 3.83 -11.59
N SER A 109 -19.08 4.64 -10.58
CA SER A 109 -18.85 6.08 -10.69
C SER A 109 -17.92 6.56 -9.58
N ILE A 110 -17.22 7.66 -9.79
CA ILE A 110 -16.50 8.38 -8.73
C ILE A 110 -17.52 9.14 -7.88
N THR A 111 -18.42 8.43 -7.21
CA THR A 111 -19.29 8.96 -6.17
C THR A 111 -18.60 8.68 -4.85
N GLN A 112 -17.81 9.66 -4.45
CA GLN A 112 -16.91 9.57 -3.33
C GLN A 112 -17.67 9.55 -2.01
N THR A 113 -17.54 8.46 -1.25
CA THR A 113 -17.70 8.54 0.21
C THR A 113 -16.32 8.24 0.80
N GLY A 114 -15.54 9.30 1.04
CA GLY A 114 -14.36 9.35 1.92
C GLY A 114 -13.38 8.17 1.96
N CYS A 115 -12.52 8.18 2.97
CA CYS A 115 -12.02 6.93 3.54
C CYS A 115 -13.22 6.34 4.31
N THR A 116 -14.34 5.98 3.65
CA THR A 116 -15.45 5.43 4.44
C THR A 116 -15.01 4.10 4.99
N HIS A 117 -14.84 4.12 6.32
CA HIS A 117 -14.99 3.04 7.26
C HIS A 117 -15.32 1.70 6.58
N GLU A 118 -14.36 0.77 6.70
CA GLU A 118 -14.41 -0.69 6.51
C GLU A 118 -13.32 -1.25 5.57
N GLY A 119 -12.58 -0.42 4.82
CA GLY A 119 -11.32 -0.89 4.23
C GLY A 119 -10.49 0.11 3.44
N TYR A 120 -9.26 0.30 3.91
CA TYR A 120 -8.19 0.88 3.12
C TYR A 120 -7.75 -0.15 2.07
N GLY A 121 -7.19 0.26 0.92
CA GLY A 121 -7.01 -0.68 -0.19
C GLY A 121 -6.96 -0.02 -1.57
N TRP A 122 -7.52 -0.72 -2.54
CA TRP A 122 -7.65 -0.32 -3.93
C TRP A 122 -9.10 0.01 -4.25
N ILE A 123 -9.32 1.08 -5.03
CA ILE A 123 -10.60 1.33 -5.67
C ILE A 123 -10.39 1.21 -7.17
N TYR A 124 -11.23 0.39 -7.79
CA TYR A 124 -11.40 0.31 -9.23
C TYR A 124 -12.75 0.91 -9.62
N VAL A 125 -12.71 1.80 -10.61
CA VAL A 125 -13.90 2.40 -11.21
C VAL A 125 -14.00 1.88 -12.64
N GLY A 126 -14.97 0.99 -12.86
CA GLY A 126 -15.36 0.48 -14.16
C GLY A 126 -16.81 0.87 -14.47
N ALA A 127 -17.34 0.46 -15.61
CA ALA A 127 -18.75 0.66 -15.91
C ALA A 127 -19.63 -0.42 -15.28
N SER A 128 -20.94 -0.13 -15.21
CA SER A 128 -21.97 -1.07 -14.75
C SER A 128 -22.03 -2.30 -15.67
N PRO A 129 -22.43 -3.50 -15.22
CA PRO A 129 -22.69 -4.63 -16.11
C PRO A 129 -23.69 -4.33 -17.24
N THR A 130 -24.52 -3.30 -17.08
CA THR A 130 -25.49 -2.86 -18.10
C THR A 130 -24.91 -1.92 -19.16
N THR A 131 -23.72 -1.34 -18.91
CA THR A 131 -23.00 -0.47 -19.85
C THR A 131 -21.57 -0.98 -19.95
N GLN A 132 -21.19 -1.59 -21.09
CA GLN A 132 -19.85 -2.15 -21.24
C GLN A 132 -18.76 -1.11 -20.91
N SER A 133 -17.75 -1.53 -20.14
CA SER A 133 -16.67 -0.66 -19.66
C SER A 133 -15.72 -0.27 -20.79
N THR A 134 -15.92 0.91 -21.38
CA THR A 134 -14.92 1.53 -22.28
C THR A 134 -13.74 2.14 -21.50
N HIS A 135 -13.83 2.21 -20.18
CA HIS A 135 -12.80 2.75 -19.30
C HIS A 135 -12.67 1.95 -18.01
N GLY A 136 -11.45 1.88 -17.46
CA GLY A 136 -11.16 1.30 -16.16
C GLY A 136 -10.09 2.13 -15.44
N ASN A 137 -10.44 2.71 -14.29
CA ASN A 137 -9.51 3.50 -13.48
C ASN A 137 -9.23 2.79 -12.15
N LEU A 138 -7.97 2.67 -11.78
CA LEU A 138 -7.55 2.06 -10.52
C LEU A 138 -6.72 3.05 -9.71
N PHE A 139 -7.06 3.25 -8.44
CA PHE A 139 -6.34 4.16 -7.53
C PHE A 139 -6.37 3.64 -6.09
N VAL A 140 -5.58 4.28 -5.22
CA VAL A 140 -5.55 3.96 -3.78
C VAL A 140 -6.76 4.57 -3.07
N SER A 141 -7.42 3.78 -2.23
CA SER A 141 -8.55 4.20 -1.39
C SER A 141 -8.10 5.06 -0.20
N CYS A 142 -7.55 6.25 -0.45
CA CYS A 142 -7.10 7.13 0.63
C CYS A 142 -7.10 8.62 0.26
N PHE A 143 -7.57 9.46 1.19
CA PHE A 143 -7.54 10.93 1.09
C PHE A 143 -6.31 11.57 1.69
N HIS A 144 -5.53 10.80 2.46
CA HIS A 144 -4.30 11.31 3.04
C HIS A 144 -3.26 11.59 1.96
N THR A 145 -2.29 12.42 2.33
CA THR A 145 -1.17 12.78 1.48
C THR A 145 0.04 11.90 1.79
N ASP A 146 0.84 11.65 0.76
CA ASP A 146 2.13 10.99 0.88
C ASP A 146 3.19 11.91 1.52
N THR A 147 4.44 11.45 1.63
CA THR A 147 5.55 12.27 2.18
C THR A 147 5.82 13.56 1.40
N LYS A 148 5.30 13.69 0.18
CA LYS A 148 5.47 14.86 -0.69
C LYS A 148 4.26 15.79 -0.70
N GLY A 149 3.17 15.44 -0.01
CA GLY A 149 1.96 16.24 0.04
C GLY A 149 0.94 15.92 -1.07
N SER A 150 1.20 14.92 -1.91
CA SER A 150 0.26 14.50 -2.95
C SER A 150 -0.77 13.53 -2.38
N GLN A 151 -2.06 13.75 -2.68
CA GLN A 151 -3.13 12.86 -2.25
C GLN A 151 -3.01 11.49 -2.94
N TRP A 152 -3.26 10.43 -2.18
CA TRP A 152 -3.18 9.05 -2.69
C TRP A 152 -4.11 8.76 -3.88
N ARG A 153 -5.29 9.39 -3.91
CA ARG A 153 -6.23 9.29 -5.04
C ARG A 153 -5.77 9.96 -6.33
N ALA A 154 -4.76 10.82 -6.28
CA ALA A 154 -4.22 11.48 -7.48
C ALA A 154 -3.24 10.60 -8.25
N TYR A 155 -2.80 9.48 -7.65
CA TYR A 155 -1.93 8.51 -8.29
C TYR A 155 -2.71 7.58 -9.18
#